data_AF-A0A971R3J4-F1
#
_entry.id   AF-A0A971R3J4-F1
#
_cell.length_a   1.000
_cell.length_b   1.000
_cell.length_c   1.000
_cell.angle_alpha   90.00
_cell.angle_beta   90.00
_cell.angle_gamma   90.00
#
_symmetry.space_group_name_H-M   'P 1'
#
loop_
_entity.id
_entity.type
_entity.pdbx_description
1 polymer ?
#
loop_
_entity_poly.entity_id
_entity_poly.type
_entity_poly.pdbx_seq_one_letter_code
_entity_poly.pdbx_strand_id
1 'polypeptide(L)'
;MDRSYQDNSINASQALIERIKELNCLYTLSQLLADSRTVEEAVRAVLQTLPPAFQFPDSAISRVLIDGRVYSSREEWFPDRSIRCKLIIEGREAGCAEVSYSPA
;
A
#
# COMPACT_ATOMS: atom_id res chain seq x y z
N MET A 1 31.83 -11.84 21.24
CA MET A 1 30.90 -10.89 20.59
C MET A 1 29.56 -11.60 20.47
N ASP A 2 28.59 -11.19 21.27
CA ASP A 2 27.31 -11.87 21.41
C ASP A 2 26.40 -11.72 20.18
N ARG A 3 25.73 -12.81 19.79
CA ARG A 3 24.70 -12.85 18.74
C ARG A 3 23.59 -11.82 18.95
N SER A 4 23.29 -11.48 20.22
CA SER A 4 22.27 -10.48 20.58
C SER A 4 22.58 -9.05 20.09
N TYR A 5 23.86 -8.68 19.95
CA TYR A 5 24.24 -7.37 19.40
C TYR A 5 24.09 -7.30 17.87
N GLN A 6 24.33 -8.41 17.17
CA GLN A 6 24.13 -8.50 15.73
C GLN A 6 22.64 -8.49 15.37
N ASP A 7 21.81 -9.23 16.11
CA ASP A 7 20.36 -9.29 15.87
C ASP A 7 19.67 -7.93 16.08
N ASN A 8 20.07 -7.17 17.11
CA ASN A 8 19.49 -5.85 17.37
C ASN A 8 19.85 -4.82 16.27
N SER A 9 21.08 -4.88 15.75
CA SER A 9 21.55 -4.00 14.66
C SER A 9 20.81 -4.27 13.34
N ILE A 10 20.57 -5.55 13.03
CA ILE A 10 19.85 -5.97 11.82
C ILE A 10 18.37 -5.54 11.90
N ASN A 11 17.71 -5.75 13.04
CA ASN A 11 16.32 -5.35 13.23
C ASN A 11 16.12 -3.83 13.12
N ALA A 12 17.05 -3.04 13.68
CA ALA A 12 17.02 -1.59 13.56
C ALA A 12 17.19 -1.11 12.11
N SER A 13 18.07 -1.77 11.34
CA SER A 13 18.27 -1.46 9.91
C SER A 13 17.03 -1.82 9.07
N GLN A 14 16.39 -2.96 9.33
CA GLN A 14 15.16 -3.36 8.64
C GLN A 14 13.99 -2.41 8.96
N ALA A 15 13.81 -2.05 10.24
CA ALA A 15 12.79 -1.07 10.63
C ALA A 15 12.97 0.28 9.92
N LEU A 16 14.23 0.72 9.75
CA LEU A 16 14.53 1.94 9.01
C LEU A 16 14.17 1.82 7.52
N ILE A 17 14.46 0.69 6.88
CA ILE A 17 14.09 0.43 5.48
C ILE A 17 12.57 0.50 5.31
N GLU A 18 11.80 -0.18 6.17
CA GLU A 18 10.33 -0.15 6.10
C GLU A 18 9.78 1.26 6.34
N ARG A 19 10.39 2.05 7.23
CA ARG A 19 10.01 3.47 7.41
C ARG A 19 10.32 4.32 6.19
N ILE A 20 11.45 4.09 5.52
CA ILE A 20 11.79 4.79 4.26
C ILE A 20 10.78 4.42 3.17
N LYS A 21 10.40 3.15 3.06
CA LYS A 21 9.34 2.70 2.13
C LYS A 21 8.02 3.43 2.40
N GLU A 22 7.60 3.50 3.66
CA GLU A 22 6.38 4.20 4.06
C GLU A 22 6.43 5.69 3.70
N LEU A 23 7.53 6.38 4.05
CA LEU A 23 7.70 7.80 3.76
C LEU A 23 7.71 8.09 2.26
N ASN A 24 8.41 7.27 1.47
CA ASN A 24 8.42 7.39 0.02
C ASN A 24 7.02 7.17 -0.55
N CYS A 25 6.29 6.15 -0.07
CA CYS A 25 4.91 5.89 -0.48
C CYS A 25 4.01 7.10 -0.20
N LEU A 26 4.03 7.63 1.02
CA LEU A 26 3.20 8.77 1.41
C LEU A 26 3.53 10.02 0.58
N TYR A 27 4.82 10.30 0.38
CA TYR A 27 5.25 11.44 -0.41
C TYR A 27 4.85 11.31 -1.88
N THR A 28 5.19 10.19 -2.52
CA THR A 28 4.85 9.93 -3.93
C THR A 28 3.33 9.93 -4.14
N LEU A 29 2.57 9.27 -3.26
CA LEU A 29 1.11 9.25 -3.35
C LEU A 29 0.55 10.68 -3.19
N SER A 30 1.06 11.47 -2.25
CA SER A 30 0.62 12.87 -2.08
C SER A 30 0.89 13.72 -3.33
N GLN A 31 2.03 13.53 -4.01
CA GLN A 31 2.34 14.26 -5.25
C GLN A 31 1.40 13.84 -6.38
N LEU A 32 1.25 12.53 -6.60
CA LEU A 32 0.38 12.01 -7.66
C LEU A 32 -1.09 12.39 -7.45
N LEU A 33 -1.57 12.39 -6.20
CA LEU A 33 -2.92 12.83 -5.88
C LEU A 33 -3.13 14.33 -6.10
N ALA A 34 -2.12 15.16 -5.84
CA ALA A 34 -2.19 16.61 -6.09
C ALA A 34 -2.32 16.93 -7.60
N ASP A 35 -1.69 16.12 -8.45
CA ASP A 35 -1.73 16.27 -9.90
C ASP A 35 -2.94 15.59 -10.56
N SER A 36 -3.60 14.66 -9.86
CA SER A 36 -4.77 13.93 -10.36
C SER A 36 -5.94 14.87 -10.63
N ARG A 37 -6.57 14.72 -11.80
CA ARG A 37 -7.76 15.48 -12.24
C ARG A 37 -9.02 14.63 -12.25
N THR A 38 -8.86 13.30 -12.20
CA THR A 38 -9.95 12.32 -12.23
C THR A 38 -9.83 11.30 -11.11
N VAL A 39 -10.94 10.64 -10.78
CA VAL A 39 -10.95 9.53 -9.82
C VAL A 39 -10.06 8.39 -10.30
N GLU A 40 -10.10 8.08 -11.59
CA GLU A 40 -9.27 7.04 -12.21
C GLU A 40 -7.77 7.31 -12.09
N GLU A 41 -7.33 8.56 -12.22
CA GLU A 41 -5.93 8.95 -12.00
C GLU A 41 -5.54 8.79 -10.52
N ALA A 42 -6.39 9.27 -9.60
CA ALA A 42 -6.15 9.14 -8.18
C ALA A 42 -6.10 7.67 -7.73
N VAL A 43 -7.01 6.84 -8.23
CA VAL A 43 -7.01 5.39 -7.99
C VAL A 43 -5.76 4.75 -8.55
N ARG A 44 -5.34 5.10 -9.78
CA ARG A 44 -4.10 4.60 -10.38
C ARG A 44 -2.89 4.94 -9.52
N ALA A 45 -2.82 6.15 -8.98
CA ALA A 45 -1.77 6.54 -8.05
C ALA A 45 -1.72 5.61 -6.84
N VAL A 46 -2.85 5.39 -6.17
CA VAL A 46 -2.95 4.47 -5.02
C VAL A 46 -2.50 3.06 -5.39
N LEU A 47 -2.98 2.53 -6.53
CA LEU A 47 -2.67 1.17 -6.96
C LEU A 47 -1.17 0.97 -7.23
N GLN A 48 -0.48 2.00 -7.73
CA GLN A 48 0.94 1.93 -8.06
C GLN A 48 1.85 2.17 -6.85
N THR A 49 1.44 3.03 -5.90
CA THR A 49 2.31 3.41 -4.77
C THR A 49 2.23 2.44 -3.59
N LEU A 50 1.08 1.79 -3.37
CA LEU A 50 0.91 0.91 -2.22
C LEU A 50 1.83 -0.33 -2.28
N PRO A 51 1.87 -1.15 -3.34
CA PRO A 51 2.64 -2.41 -3.31
C PRO A 51 4.13 -2.25 -2.95
N PRO A 52 4.89 -1.27 -3.51
CA PRO A 52 6.29 -1.03 -3.13
C PRO A 52 6.51 -0.67 -1.66
N ALA A 53 5.49 -0.15 -0.98
CA ALA A 53 5.55 0.28 0.41
C ALA A 53 5.50 -0.88 1.41
N PHE A 54 5.19 -2.09 0.93
CA PHE A 54 4.93 -3.26 1.77
C PHE A 54 6.19 -4.12 1.95
N GLN A 55 6.13 -5.03 2.92
CA GLN A 55 7.25 -5.91 3.26
C GLN A 55 7.68 -6.80 2.07
N PHE A 56 6.72 -7.32 1.30
CA PHE A 56 6.93 -8.14 0.11
C PHE A 56 6.32 -7.50 -1.15
N PRO A 57 6.99 -6.52 -1.79
CA PRO A 57 6.42 -5.79 -2.92
C PRO A 57 5.95 -6.64 -4.10
N ASP A 58 6.70 -7.70 -4.43
CA ASP A 58 6.42 -8.53 -5.61
C ASP A 58 5.17 -9.40 -5.48
N SER A 59 4.78 -9.72 -4.24
CA SER A 59 3.53 -10.44 -3.95
C SER A 59 2.40 -9.52 -3.52
N ALA A 60 2.67 -8.24 -3.25
CA ALA A 60 1.65 -7.27 -2.85
C ALA A 60 0.74 -6.90 -4.03
N ILE A 61 -0.56 -7.01 -3.82
CA ILE A 61 -1.61 -6.65 -4.77
C ILE A 61 -2.46 -5.57 -4.12
N SER A 62 -2.57 -4.41 -4.75
CA SER A 62 -3.43 -3.33 -4.28
C SER A 62 -4.79 -3.39 -4.98
N ARG A 63 -5.82 -2.96 -4.26
CA ARG A 63 -7.19 -2.86 -4.78
C ARG A 63 -7.88 -1.65 -4.19
N VAL A 64 -8.68 -0.97 -5.01
CA VAL A 64 -9.52 0.14 -4.58
C VAL A 64 -10.95 -0.15 -5.00
N LEU A 65 -11.86 -0.01 -4.04
CA LEU A 65 -13.29 0.00 -4.26
C LEU A 65 -13.77 1.43 -4.07
N ILE A 66 -14.44 1.98 -5.07
CA ILE A 66 -15.02 3.33 -5.01
C ILE A 66 -16.18 3.41 -5.99
N ASP A 67 -17.30 4.03 -5.59
CA ASP A 67 -18.52 4.18 -6.42
C ASP A 67 -19.02 2.87 -7.05
N GLY A 68 -18.92 1.76 -6.30
CA GLY A 68 -19.32 0.43 -6.77
C GLY A 68 -18.40 -0.21 -7.81
N ARG A 69 -17.29 0.46 -8.18
CA ARG A 69 -16.27 -0.05 -9.09
C ARG A 69 -15.10 -0.63 -8.33
N VAL A 70 -14.48 -1.66 -8.90
CA VAL A 70 -13.29 -2.31 -8.36
C VAL A 70 -12.14 -2.08 -9.32
N TYR A 71 -11.04 -1.55 -8.79
CA TYR A 71 -9.79 -1.35 -9.50
C TYR A 71 -8.70 -2.13 -8.78
N SER A 72 -7.84 -2.85 -9.51
CA SER A 72 -6.75 -3.61 -8.89
C SER A 72 -5.48 -3.55 -9.72
N SER A 73 -4.34 -3.71 -9.05
CA SER A 73 -3.03 -3.78 -9.69
C SER A 73 -2.76 -5.10 -10.40
N ARG A 74 -3.52 -6.16 -10.07
CA ARG A 74 -3.49 -7.50 -10.71
C ARG A 74 -4.90 -8.06 -10.83
N GLU A 75 -5.07 -9.11 -11.64
CA GLU A 75 -6.38 -9.76 -11.83
C GLU A 75 -6.75 -10.63 -10.63
N GLU A 76 -5.79 -11.30 -10.00
CA GLU A 76 -6.01 -12.15 -8.85
C GLU A 76 -6.20 -11.35 -7.56
N TRP A 77 -7.05 -11.85 -6.66
CA TRP A 77 -7.27 -11.26 -5.35
C TRP A 77 -7.44 -12.29 -4.23
N PHE A 78 -6.83 -12.03 -3.08
CA PHE A 78 -6.79 -12.93 -1.93
C PHE A 78 -7.42 -12.27 -0.70
N PRO A 79 -8.73 -12.44 -0.45
CA PRO A 79 -9.44 -11.72 0.61
C PRO A 79 -9.03 -12.15 2.02
N ASP A 80 -8.59 -13.40 2.22
CA ASP A 80 -8.22 -13.91 3.54
C ASP A 80 -6.89 -13.35 4.07
N ARG A 81 -6.15 -12.63 3.21
CA ARG A 81 -4.83 -12.06 3.51
C ARG A 81 -4.77 -10.57 3.18
N SER A 82 -5.91 -9.88 3.24
CA SER A 82 -5.97 -8.46 2.95
C SER A 82 -5.98 -7.60 4.22
N ILE A 83 -5.31 -6.46 4.12
CA ILE A 83 -5.59 -5.32 4.98
C ILE A 83 -6.42 -4.32 4.19
N ARG A 84 -7.32 -3.63 4.90
CA ARG A 84 -8.29 -2.69 4.31
C ARG A 84 -8.34 -1.40 5.12
N CYS A 85 -8.39 -0.26 4.44
CA CYS A 85 -8.75 1.02 5.03
C CYS A 85 -9.95 1.63 4.28
N LYS A 86 -10.80 2.37 5.02
CA LYS A 86 -11.95 3.07 4.44
C LYS A 86 -11.50 4.31 3.70
N LEU A 87 -12.12 4.57 2.55
CA LEU A 87 -12.01 5.85 1.84
C LEU A 87 -13.19 6.73 2.27
N ILE A 88 -12.87 7.88 2.87
CA ILE A 88 -13.85 8.85 3.34
C ILE A 88 -13.79 10.08 2.44
N ILE A 89 -14.91 10.40 1.77
CA ILE A 89 -15.07 11.58 0.91
C ILE A 89 -16.22 12.40 1.48
N GLU A 90 -15.95 13.68 1.78
CA GLU A 90 -16.93 14.58 2.40
C GLU A 90 -17.62 13.99 3.65
N GLY A 91 -16.84 13.26 4.46
CA GLY A 91 -17.33 12.62 5.69
C GLY A 91 -18.15 11.35 5.48
N ARG A 92 -18.33 10.87 4.25
CA ARG A 92 -19.04 9.62 3.93
C ARG A 92 -18.07 8.54 3.48
N GLU A 93 -18.35 7.30 3.87
CA GLU A 93 -17.64 6.14 3.35
C GLU A 93 -17.99 5.95 1.87
N ALA A 94 -17.04 6.25 0.99
CA ALA A 94 -17.17 6.14 -0.46
C ALA A 94 -16.63 4.80 -0.99
N GLY A 95 -15.88 4.07 -0.16
CA GLY A 95 -15.31 2.79 -0.50
C GLY A 95 -14.11 2.42 0.37
N CYS A 96 -13.14 1.70 -0.19
CA CYS A 96 -11.95 1.29 0.55
C CYS A 96 -10.72 1.09 -0.35
N ALA A 97 -9.54 1.24 0.23
CA ALA A 97 -8.30 0.75 -0.34
C ALA A 97 -7.84 -0.49 0.42
N GLU A 98 -7.28 -1.45 -0.30
CA GLU A 98 -6.89 -2.75 0.21
C GLU A 98 -5.56 -3.17 -0.37
N VAL A 99 -4.80 -3.94 0.41
CA VAL A 99 -3.63 -4.66 -0.08
C VAL A 99 -3.70 -6.10 0.41
N SER A 100 -3.47 -7.04 -0.50
CA SER A 100 -3.34 -8.47 -0.19
C SER A 100 -2.01 -9.01 -0.68
N TYR A 101 -1.59 -10.16 -0.16
CA TYR A 101 -0.45 -10.89 -0.70
C TYR A 101 -0.91 -12.09 -1.53
N SER A 102 -0.30 -12.26 -2.70
CA SER A 102 -0.41 -13.52 -3.42
C SER A 102 0.21 -14.67 -2.62
N PRO A 103 -0.36 -15.88 -2.66
CA PRO A 103 0.29 -17.08 -2.16
C PRO A 103 1.63 -17.27 -2.87
N ALA A 104 2.57 -17.92 -2.18
CA ALA A 104 3.81 -18.42 -2.76
C ALA A 104 3.58 -19.75 -3.48
#